data_AF-A0A5P9Q240-F1
#
_entry.id   AF-A0A5P9Q240-F1
#
_cell.length_a   1.000
_cell.length_b   1.000
_cell.length_c   1.000
_cell.angle_alpha   90.00
_cell.angle_beta   90.00
_cell.angle_gamma   90.00
#
_symmetry.space_group_name_H-M   'P 1'
#
loop_
_entity.id
_entity.type
_entity.pdbx_description
1 polymer ?
#
loop_
_entity_poly.entity_id
_entity_poly.type
_entity_poly.pdbx_seq_one_letter_code
_entity_poly.pdbx_strand_id
1 'polypeptide(L)'
;MEAPTRLSEAGWAAAWAYGVRAVVDLRNAEECEPDWVGRPVGMTVVRAPLDPVGSPFYEHWTKLDGLSSPLHYPALLAEHPELVIAAVRAVARAEPGCVVFHCAGGKDRTGLLALVLLALAGAEADEIVADYLLTYERMKPRYVEMGARDQLTAVRELVAGHGTTVEASLTATIGSLAMPSFLLGNGLSEADLTALQARFT
;
A
#
# COMPACT_ATOMS: atom_id res chain seq x y z
N MET A 1 14.81 -3.85 -0.68
CA MET A 1 13.52 -4.54 -0.57
C MET A 1 13.15 -4.55 0.90
N GLU A 2 12.04 -3.88 1.25
CA GLU A 2 11.46 -3.82 2.61
C GLU A 2 10.43 -4.94 2.82
N ALA A 3 10.32 -5.87 1.87
CA ALA A 3 9.38 -6.98 1.96
C ALA A 3 9.72 -7.91 3.13
N PRO A 4 8.71 -8.49 3.81
CA PRO A 4 8.88 -9.46 4.89
C PRO A 4 9.67 -10.72 4.51
N THR A 5 9.90 -10.94 3.21
CA THR A 5 10.73 -12.04 2.69
C THR A 5 12.15 -12.03 3.26
N ARG A 6 12.63 -10.89 3.76
CA ARG A 6 13.97 -10.76 4.39
C ARG A 6 13.96 -10.83 5.92
N LEU A 7 12.82 -11.08 6.55
CA LEU A 7 12.77 -11.25 8.00
C LEU A 7 13.57 -12.50 8.40
N SER A 8 14.38 -12.33 9.44
CA SER A 8 15.02 -13.45 10.12
C SER A 8 13.99 -14.27 10.88
N GLU A 9 14.39 -15.46 11.34
CA GLU A 9 13.57 -16.27 12.25
C GLU A 9 13.11 -15.48 13.49
N ALA A 10 14.02 -14.71 14.09
CA ALA A 10 13.70 -13.83 15.22
C ALA A 10 12.70 -12.72 14.83
N GLY A 11 12.81 -12.15 13.62
CA GLY A 11 11.86 -11.16 13.12
C GLY A 11 10.45 -11.74 12.94
N TRP A 12 10.35 -12.94 12.39
CA TRP A 12 9.07 -13.64 12.29
C TRP A 12 8.50 -14.05 13.64
N ALA A 13 9.34 -14.53 14.57
CA ALA A 13 8.92 -14.85 15.93
C ALA A 13 8.37 -13.60 16.66
N ALA A 14 9.03 -12.45 16.50
CA ALA A 14 8.56 -11.18 17.05
C ALA A 14 7.21 -10.74 16.44
N ALA A 15 7.06 -10.81 15.11
CA ALA A 15 5.80 -10.51 14.43
C ALA A 15 4.66 -11.43 14.91
N TRP A 16 4.94 -12.73 15.04
CA TRP A 16 3.96 -13.70 15.53
C TRP A 16 3.55 -13.43 16.99
N ALA A 17 4.52 -13.13 17.86
CA ALA A 17 4.28 -12.78 19.25
C ALA A 17 3.48 -11.47 19.39
N TYR A 18 3.67 -10.52 18.48
CA TYR A 18 2.87 -9.29 18.40
C TYR A 18 1.41 -9.54 17.96
N GLY A 19 1.13 -10.70 17.37
CA GLY A 19 -0.22 -11.06 16.91
C GLY A 19 -0.41 -11.00 15.40
N VAL A 20 0.65 -10.85 14.60
CA VAL A 20 0.57 -10.97 13.14
C VAL A 20 0.18 -12.39 12.76
N ARG A 21 -0.89 -12.52 11.98
CA ARG A 21 -1.42 -13.80 11.49
C ARG A 21 -1.59 -13.86 9.99
N ALA A 22 -1.65 -12.71 9.32
CA ALA A 22 -1.79 -12.65 7.86
C ALA A 22 -0.82 -11.67 7.22
N VAL A 23 -0.37 -12.04 6.02
CA VAL A 23 0.41 -11.17 5.12
C VAL A 23 -0.36 -10.97 3.82
N VAL A 24 -0.60 -9.72 3.43
CA VAL A 24 -1.15 -9.35 2.12
C VAL A 24 -0.01 -8.82 1.26
N ASP A 25 0.33 -9.57 0.21
CA ASP A 25 1.42 -9.24 -0.71
C ASP A 25 0.87 -8.54 -1.95
N LEU A 26 1.19 -7.24 -2.08
CA LEU A 26 0.71 -6.33 -3.12
C LEU A 26 1.57 -6.35 -4.39
N ARG A 27 2.63 -7.16 -4.40
CA ARG A 27 3.55 -7.27 -5.53
C ARG A 27 2.95 -8.08 -6.67
N ASN A 28 3.35 -7.75 -7.89
CA ASN A 28 3.09 -8.59 -9.06
C ASN A 28 3.93 -9.87 -8.98
N ALA A 29 3.53 -10.91 -9.72
CA ALA A 29 4.16 -12.23 -9.65
C ALA A 29 5.68 -12.18 -9.91
N GLU A 30 6.12 -11.32 -10.83
CA GLU A 30 7.52 -11.18 -11.24
C GLU A 30 8.43 -10.56 -10.16
N GLU A 31 7.86 -9.80 -9.23
CA GLU A 31 8.62 -9.13 -8.15
C GLU A 31 8.81 -10.04 -6.91
N CYS A 32 8.36 -11.28 -7.00
CA CYS A 32 8.16 -12.13 -5.84
C CYS A 32 9.28 -13.13 -5.65
N GLU A 33 10.04 -12.86 -4.60
CA GLU A 33 11.13 -13.70 -4.13
C GLU A 33 10.64 -14.67 -3.05
N PRO A 34 11.28 -15.85 -2.92
CA PRO A 34 11.06 -16.74 -1.79
C PRO A 34 11.47 -16.07 -0.47
N ASP A 35 10.86 -16.48 0.64
CA ASP A 35 11.30 -16.02 1.95
C ASP A 35 12.69 -16.58 2.27
N TRP A 36 13.54 -15.76 2.89
CA TRP A 36 14.87 -16.18 3.35
C TRP A 36 14.77 -17.23 4.46
N VAL A 37 13.76 -17.09 5.31
CA VAL A 37 13.41 -18.03 6.37
C VAL A 37 11.92 -18.33 6.27
N GLY A 38 11.53 -19.58 6.51
CA GLY A 38 10.14 -20.01 6.51
C GLY A 38 9.28 -19.20 7.50
N ARG A 39 8.07 -18.84 7.06
CA ARG A 39 7.08 -18.16 7.89
C ARG A 39 6.57 -19.08 9.01
N PRO A 40 6.14 -18.52 10.16
CA PRO A 40 5.42 -19.24 11.21
C PRO A 40 4.29 -20.12 10.65
N VAL A 41 4.21 -21.36 11.15
CA VAL A 41 3.14 -22.30 10.81
C VAL A 41 1.79 -21.68 11.18
N GLY A 42 0.84 -21.71 10.25
CA GLY A 42 -0.48 -21.11 10.43
C GLY A 42 -0.59 -19.64 10.01
N MET A 43 0.49 -19.01 9.52
CA MET A 43 0.39 -17.69 8.89
C MET A 43 -0.24 -17.78 7.50
N THR A 44 -1.32 -17.03 7.28
CA THR A 44 -1.98 -16.93 5.99
C THR A 44 -1.25 -15.91 5.11
N VAL A 45 -1.04 -16.24 3.84
CA VAL A 45 -0.47 -15.32 2.84
C VAL A 45 -1.48 -15.15 1.72
N VAL A 46 -1.94 -13.92 1.51
CA VAL A 46 -2.87 -13.58 0.43
C VAL A 46 -2.17 -12.71 -0.60
N ARG A 47 -2.25 -13.10 -1.87
CA ARG A 47 -1.72 -12.35 -3.00
C ARG A 47 -2.79 -11.39 -3.51
N ALA A 48 -2.48 -10.10 -3.56
CA ALA A 48 -3.38 -9.07 -4.07
C ALA A 48 -2.57 -8.01 -4.86
N PRO A 49 -2.02 -8.38 -6.04
CA PRO A 49 -1.22 -7.45 -6.84
C PRO A 49 -2.00 -6.18 -7.15
N LEU A 50 -1.36 -5.03 -6.97
CA LEU A 50 -2.03 -3.72 -7.04
C LEU A 50 -1.72 -2.94 -8.32
N ASP A 51 -0.76 -3.41 -9.13
CA ASP A 51 -0.47 -2.77 -10.43
C ASP A 51 -1.14 -3.56 -11.58
N PRO A 52 -1.79 -2.89 -12.54
CA PRO A 52 -2.40 -3.53 -13.70
C PRO A 52 -1.35 -3.84 -14.79
N VAL A 53 -0.37 -4.71 -14.49
CA VAL A 53 0.75 -5.03 -15.40
C VAL A 53 0.25 -5.40 -16.80
N GLY A 54 0.85 -4.79 -17.82
CA GLY A 54 0.49 -5.00 -19.23
C GLY A 54 -0.68 -4.16 -19.74
N SER A 55 -1.28 -3.31 -18.90
CA SER A 55 -2.28 -2.32 -19.33
C SER A 55 -1.63 -1.03 -19.87
N PRO A 56 -2.38 -0.24 -20.67
CA PRO A 56 -1.95 1.11 -21.05
C PRO A 56 -1.67 2.02 -19.84
N PHE A 57 -2.45 1.88 -18.77
CA PHE A 57 -2.21 2.55 -17.50
C PHE A 57 -0.80 2.25 -16.99
N TYR A 58 -0.48 0.96 -16.83
CA TYR A 58 0.80 0.54 -16.27
C TYR A 58 1.98 1.02 -17.12
N GLU A 59 1.87 0.92 -18.45
CA GLU A 59 2.91 1.41 -19.35
C GLU A 59 3.12 2.92 -19.24
N HIS A 60 2.05 3.70 -19.16
CA HIS A 60 2.12 5.16 -19.05
C HIS A 60 2.80 5.58 -17.74
N TRP A 61 2.28 5.11 -16.61
CA TRP A 61 2.77 5.53 -15.29
C TRP A 61 4.15 4.96 -14.97
N THR A 62 4.47 3.77 -15.47
CA THR A 62 5.84 3.23 -15.37
C THR A 62 6.84 4.11 -16.13
N LYS A 63 6.48 4.61 -17.33
CA LYS A 63 7.35 5.52 -18.10
C LYS A 63 7.47 6.90 -17.45
N LEU A 64 6.41 7.37 -16.78
CA LEU A 64 6.38 8.68 -16.15
C LEU A 64 7.30 8.74 -14.93
N ASP A 65 7.15 7.79 -13.99
CA ASP A 65 7.92 7.78 -12.74
C ASP A 65 8.16 6.40 -12.13
N GLY A 66 7.88 5.32 -12.86
CA GLY A 66 7.99 3.98 -12.32
C GLY A 66 6.97 3.69 -11.22
N LEU A 67 5.79 4.33 -11.25
CA LEU A 67 4.75 4.21 -10.21
C LEU A 67 5.27 4.58 -8.81
N SER A 68 6.23 5.50 -8.75
CA SER A 68 6.98 5.83 -7.54
C SER A 68 6.59 7.17 -6.89
N SER A 69 5.40 7.68 -7.22
CA SER A 69 4.80 8.88 -6.64
C SER A 69 3.28 8.74 -6.51
N PRO A 70 2.60 9.59 -5.71
CA PRO A 70 1.14 9.52 -5.57
C PRO A 70 0.37 10.07 -6.78
N LEU A 71 1.05 10.53 -7.85
CA LEU A 71 0.38 11.11 -9.03
C LEU A 71 -0.58 10.12 -9.71
N HIS A 72 -0.25 8.84 -9.70
CA HIS A 72 -1.05 7.81 -10.36
C HIS A 72 -2.26 7.37 -9.54
N TYR A 73 -2.36 7.73 -8.25
CA TYR A 73 -3.41 7.20 -7.37
C TYR A 73 -4.82 7.55 -7.84
N PRO A 74 -5.16 8.80 -8.20
CA PRO A 74 -6.51 9.11 -8.67
C PRO A 74 -6.90 8.30 -9.91
N ALA A 75 -5.96 8.17 -10.85
CA ALA A 75 -6.18 7.42 -12.08
C ALA A 75 -6.33 5.92 -11.79
N LEU A 76 -5.51 5.34 -10.91
CA LEU A 76 -5.63 3.92 -10.54
C LEU A 76 -6.98 3.62 -9.88
N LEU A 77 -7.42 4.48 -8.97
CA LEU A 77 -8.70 4.34 -8.27
C LEU A 77 -9.91 4.53 -9.20
N ALA A 78 -9.75 5.27 -10.31
CA ALA A 78 -10.81 5.48 -11.29
C ALA A 78 -10.85 4.41 -12.38
N GLU A 79 -9.70 3.98 -12.89
CA GLU A 79 -9.57 3.07 -14.03
C GLU A 79 -9.48 1.60 -13.61
N HIS A 80 -8.88 1.34 -12.44
CA HIS A 80 -8.61 0.00 -11.92
C HIS A 80 -9.01 -0.19 -10.44
N PRO A 81 -10.21 0.26 -10.01
CA PRO A 81 -10.63 0.15 -8.61
C PRO A 81 -10.67 -1.31 -8.13
N GLU A 82 -10.88 -2.28 -9.01
CA GLU A 82 -10.92 -3.71 -8.67
C GLU A 82 -9.65 -4.19 -7.96
N LEU A 83 -8.49 -3.58 -8.24
CA LEU A 83 -7.20 -3.94 -7.64
C LEU A 83 -7.14 -3.54 -6.18
N VAL A 84 -7.55 -2.31 -5.85
CA VAL A 84 -7.60 -1.86 -4.46
C VAL A 84 -8.70 -2.59 -3.69
N ILE A 85 -9.84 -2.87 -4.33
CA ILE A 85 -10.92 -3.65 -3.70
C ILE A 85 -10.47 -5.09 -3.41
N ALA A 86 -9.68 -5.71 -4.28
CA ALA A 86 -9.10 -7.02 -4.01
C ALA A 86 -8.17 -7.02 -2.79
N ALA A 87 -7.32 -5.98 -2.66
CA ALA A 87 -6.43 -5.82 -1.52
C ALA A 87 -7.20 -5.54 -0.21
N VAL A 88 -8.20 -4.64 -0.26
CA VAL A 88 -9.09 -4.36 0.88
C VAL A 88 -9.84 -5.62 1.32
N ARG A 89 -10.35 -6.42 0.38
CA ARG A 89 -11.00 -7.70 0.67
C ARG A 89 -10.04 -8.71 1.31
N ALA A 90 -8.78 -8.75 0.86
CA ALA A 90 -7.76 -9.59 1.47
C ALA A 90 -7.52 -9.23 2.95
N VAL A 91 -7.52 -7.94 3.27
CA VAL A 91 -7.44 -7.47 4.67
C VAL A 91 -8.71 -7.87 5.42
N ALA A 92 -9.90 -7.57 4.88
CA ALA A 92 -11.17 -7.85 5.53
C ALA A 92 -11.34 -9.32 5.92
N ARG A 93 -10.97 -10.23 5.00
CA ARG A 93 -11.13 -11.69 5.15
C ARG A 93 -9.95 -12.41 5.79
N ALA A 94 -8.93 -11.69 6.25
CA ALA A 94 -7.83 -12.32 6.97
C ALA A 94 -8.34 -13.08 8.23
N GLU A 95 -7.57 -14.03 8.74
CA GLU A 95 -7.89 -14.62 10.03
C GLU A 95 -7.83 -13.55 11.15
N PRO A 96 -8.47 -13.79 12.32
CA PRO A 96 -8.34 -12.91 13.47
C PRO A 96 -6.87 -12.67 13.86
N GLY A 97 -6.52 -11.41 14.12
CA GLY A 97 -5.15 -10.97 14.41
C GLY A 97 -4.69 -9.82 13.52
N CYS A 98 -3.42 -9.42 13.67
CA CYS A 98 -2.83 -8.34 12.90
C CYS A 98 -2.54 -8.81 11.46
N VAL A 99 -2.76 -7.89 10.53
CA VAL A 99 -2.46 -8.07 9.10
C VAL A 99 -1.30 -7.16 8.74
N VAL A 100 -0.27 -7.72 8.11
CA VAL A 100 0.81 -6.96 7.47
C VAL A 100 0.54 -6.91 5.97
N PHE A 101 0.46 -5.73 5.37
CA PHE A 101 0.43 -5.59 3.91
C PHE A 101 1.70 -4.91 3.42
N HIS A 102 2.23 -5.38 2.29
CA HIS A 102 3.49 -4.86 1.77
C HIS A 102 3.56 -4.90 0.25
N CYS A 103 4.43 -4.06 -0.32
CA CYS A 103 4.92 -4.19 -1.69
C CYS A 103 6.45 -4.45 -1.69
N ALA A 104 7.17 -4.09 -2.75
CA ALA A 104 8.63 -4.25 -2.80
C ALA A 104 9.39 -3.22 -1.94
N GLY A 105 8.95 -1.96 -2.01
CA GLY A 105 9.55 -0.82 -1.31
C GLY A 105 8.82 -0.39 -0.04
N GLY A 106 7.59 -0.87 0.17
CA GLY A 106 6.76 -0.46 1.31
C GLY A 106 6.19 0.97 1.21
N LYS A 107 6.30 1.62 0.04
CA LYS A 107 5.95 3.04 -0.15
C LYS A 107 4.69 3.24 -0.98
N ASP A 108 4.73 2.98 -2.30
CA ASP A 108 3.65 3.43 -3.18
C ASP A 108 2.39 2.56 -3.11
N ARG A 109 2.45 1.27 -3.45
CA ARG A 109 1.29 0.37 -3.34
C ARG A 109 0.82 0.17 -1.90
N THR A 110 1.77 0.06 -0.96
CA THR A 110 1.47 0.01 0.47
C THR A 110 0.78 1.29 0.93
N GLY A 111 1.31 2.45 0.53
CA GLY A 111 0.75 3.76 0.88
C GLY A 111 -0.64 3.99 0.33
N LEU A 112 -0.93 3.52 -0.90
CA LEU A 112 -2.28 3.61 -1.46
C LEU A 112 -3.29 2.77 -0.67
N LEU A 113 -2.93 1.52 -0.32
CA LEU A 113 -3.81 0.70 0.51
C LEU A 113 -3.98 1.29 1.92
N ALA A 114 -2.90 1.80 2.54
CA ALA A 114 -2.95 2.46 3.83
C ALA A 114 -3.88 3.69 3.80
N LEU A 115 -3.74 4.55 2.79
CA LEU A 115 -4.59 5.73 2.56
C LEU A 115 -6.08 5.35 2.51
N VAL A 116 -6.42 4.30 1.75
CA VAL A 116 -7.82 3.84 1.61
C VAL A 116 -8.37 3.28 2.92
N LEU A 117 -7.56 2.52 3.66
CA LEU A 117 -7.96 1.95 4.94
C LEU A 117 -8.12 3.03 6.03
N LEU A 118 -7.21 3.99 6.08
CA LEU A 118 -7.27 5.12 7.02
C LEU A 118 -8.45 6.06 6.71
N ALA A 119 -8.72 6.32 5.42
CA ALA A 119 -9.89 7.08 5.01
C ALA A 119 -11.20 6.38 5.42
N LEU A 120 -11.27 5.05 5.31
CA LEU A 120 -12.41 4.29 5.81
C LEU A 120 -12.53 4.34 7.34
N ALA A 121 -11.40 4.34 8.06
CA ALA A 121 -11.36 4.45 9.51
C ALA A 121 -11.71 5.86 10.03
N GLY A 122 -11.86 6.85 9.13
CA GLY A 122 -12.21 8.22 9.48
C GLY A 122 -11.04 9.08 9.95
N ALA A 123 -9.81 8.71 9.61
CA ALA A 123 -8.64 9.56 9.85
C ALA A 123 -8.73 10.85 9.03
N GLU A 124 -8.22 11.95 9.59
CA GLU A 124 -8.21 13.24 8.91
C GLU A 124 -7.21 13.23 7.74
N ALA A 125 -7.48 14.00 6.68
CA ALA A 125 -6.63 13.99 5.49
C ALA A 125 -5.16 14.32 5.80
N ASP A 126 -4.92 15.26 6.73
CA ASP A 126 -3.57 15.64 7.16
C ASP A 126 -2.84 14.51 7.90
N GLU A 127 -3.56 13.66 8.64
CA GLU A 127 -2.98 12.49 9.32
C GLU A 127 -2.55 11.42 8.32
N ILE A 128 -3.38 11.20 7.29
CA ILE A 128 -3.07 10.25 6.21
C ILE A 128 -1.89 10.73 5.38
N VAL A 129 -1.82 12.03 5.08
CA VAL A 129 -0.68 12.64 4.39
C VAL A 129 0.59 12.51 5.23
N ALA A 130 0.51 12.76 6.54
CA ALA A 130 1.64 12.61 7.45
C ALA A 130 2.15 11.16 7.52
N ASP A 131 1.25 10.17 7.59
CA ASP A 131 1.60 8.74 7.55
C ASP A 131 2.35 8.37 6.26
N TYR A 132 1.85 8.84 5.10
CA TYR A 132 2.53 8.63 3.82
C TYR A 132 3.94 9.23 3.81
N LEU A 133 4.08 10.48 4.26
CA LEU A 133 5.36 11.20 4.28
C LEU A 133 6.38 10.59 5.23
N LEU A 134 5.94 9.99 6.34
CA LEU A 134 6.81 9.29 7.30
C LEU A 134 7.63 8.17 6.63
N THR A 135 7.10 7.54 5.57
CA THR A 135 7.83 6.53 4.80
C THR A 135 9.14 7.09 4.21
N TYR A 136 9.14 8.33 3.72
CA TYR A 136 10.36 8.94 3.16
C TYR A 136 11.44 9.13 4.23
N GLU A 137 11.05 9.53 5.44
CA GLU A 137 11.98 9.69 6.56
C GLU A 137 12.56 8.35 6.99
N ARG A 138 11.70 7.32 7.13
CA ARG A 138 12.07 5.95 7.53
C ARG A 138 13.01 5.30 6.52
N MET A 139 12.80 5.56 5.23
CA MET A 139 13.62 4.99 4.15
C MET A 139 14.88 5.78 3.84
N LYS A 140 15.08 6.98 4.44
CA LYS A 140 16.26 7.82 4.16
C LYS A 140 17.59 7.10 4.37
N PRO A 141 17.84 6.36 5.48
CA PRO A 141 19.10 5.62 5.66
C PRO A 141 19.36 4.61 4.54
N ARG A 142 18.29 3.93 4.10
CA ARG A 142 18.37 2.96 3.01
C ARG A 142 18.72 3.61 1.68
N TYR A 143 18.12 4.75 1.35
CA TYR A 143 18.44 5.45 0.12
C TYR A 143 19.89 5.96 0.12
N VAL A 144 20.39 6.40 1.28
CA VAL A 144 21.80 6.75 1.46
C VAL A 144 22.71 5.54 1.23
N GLU A 145 22.41 4.37 1.81
CA GLU A 145 23.17 3.14 1.61
C GLU A 145 23.22 2.72 0.13
N MET A 146 22.13 2.92 -0.59
CA MET A 146 22.02 2.63 -2.03
C MET A 146 22.73 3.67 -2.92
N GLY A 147 23.29 4.74 -2.35
CA GLY A 147 23.83 5.87 -3.12
C GLY A 147 22.76 6.59 -3.94
N ALA A 148 21.49 6.42 -3.58
CA ALA A 148 20.37 7.03 -4.26
C ALA A 148 20.21 8.49 -3.85
N ARG A 149 19.72 9.31 -4.79
CA ARG A 149 19.28 10.67 -4.50
C ARG A 149 18.18 10.67 -3.44
N ASP A 150 18.11 11.74 -2.63
CA ASP A 150 17.00 11.97 -1.71
C ASP A 150 15.65 11.85 -2.44
N GLN A 151 14.90 10.81 -2.09
CA GLN A 151 13.71 10.42 -2.84
C GLN A 151 12.56 11.39 -2.64
N LEU A 152 12.44 12.01 -1.46
CA LEU A 152 11.39 13.01 -1.24
C LEU A 152 11.64 14.23 -2.11
N THR A 153 12.90 14.69 -2.20
CA THR A 153 13.29 15.78 -3.10
C THR A 153 13.00 15.42 -4.56
N ALA A 154 13.41 14.24 -5.01
CA ALA A 154 13.19 13.80 -6.39
C ALA A 154 11.70 13.72 -6.74
N VAL A 155 10.87 13.15 -5.85
CA VAL A 155 9.42 13.08 -6.06
C VAL A 155 8.79 14.47 -6.02
N ARG A 156 9.20 15.35 -5.10
CA ARG A 156 8.70 16.75 -5.04
C ARG A 156 8.98 17.51 -6.32
N GLU A 157 10.16 17.37 -6.91
CA GLU A 157 10.49 17.98 -8.20
C GLU A 157 9.63 17.43 -9.34
N LEU A 158 9.44 16.11 -9.38
CA LEU A 158 8.59 15.46 -10.37
C LEU A 158 7.14 15.96 -10.30
N VAL A 159 6.52 15.93 -9.11
CA VAL A 159 5.11 16.34 -8.96
C VAL A 159 4.93 17.84 -9.19
N ALA A 160 5.92 18.67 -8.84
CA ALA A 160 5.92 20.09 -9.15
C ALA A 160 5.94 20.35 -10.67
N GLY A 161 6.68 19.52 -11.43
CA GLY A 161 6.65 19.52 -12.89
C GLY A 161 5.27 19.21 -13.49
N HIS A 162 4.38 18.60 -12.71
CA HIS A 162 2.98 18.30 -13.07
C HIS A 162 1.99 19.27 -12.41
N GLY A 163 2.46 20.39 -11.84
CA GLY A 163 1.61 21.45 -11.30
C GLY A 163 0.95 21.12 -9.95
N THR A 164 1.50 20.17 -9.18
CA THR A 164 0.97 19.80 -7.86
C THR A 164 2.09 19.60 -6.83
N THR A 165 1.73 19.29 -5.59
CA THR A 165 2.65 18.80 -4.55
C THR A 165 2.29 17.38 -4.14
N VAL A 166 3.16 16.71 -3.37
CA VAL A 166 2.87 15.38 -2.83
C VAL A 166 1.63 15.45 -1.95
N GLU A 167 1.61 16.43 -1.06
CA GLU A 167 0.52 16.72 -0.13
C GLU A 167 -0.78 17.03 -0.89
N ALA A 168 -0.75 17.93 -1.87
CA ALA A 168 -1.94 18.28 -2.66
C ALA A 168 -2.47 17.10 -3.48
N SER A 169 -1.59 16.27 -4.06
CA SER A 169 -1.96 15.05 -4.79
C SER A 169 -2.67 14.04 -3.87
N LEU A 170 -2.15 13.84 -2.66
CA LEU A 170 -2.73 12.94 -1.67
C LEU A 170 -4.05 13.50 -1.13
N THR A 171 -4.11 14.77 -0.72
CA THR A 171 -5.34 15.42 -0.24
C THR A 171 -6.44 15.39 -1.30
N ALA A 172 -6.11 15.63 -2.57
CA ALA A 172 -7.07 15.52 -3.68
C ALA A 172 -7.56 14.08 -3.87
N THR A 173 -6.66 13.09 -3.72
CA THR A 173 -7.02 11.66 -3.76
C THR A 173 -7.96 11.30 -2.61
N ILE A 174 -7.66 11.73 -1.38
CA ILE A 174 -8.49 11.46 -0.20
C ILE A 174 -9.86 12.13 -0.36
N GLY A 175 -9.90 13.39 -0.80
CA GLY A 175 -11.13 14.16 -0.98
C GLY A 175 -12.06 13.60 -2.07
N SER A 176 -11.57 12.76 -2.99
CA SER A 176 -12.41 12.09 -3.98
C SER A 176 -13.02 10.76 -3.48
N LEU A 177 -12.53 10.23 -2.35
CA LEU A 177 -12.99 8.98 -1.77
C LEU A 177 -14.21 9.19 -0.85
N ALA A 178 -15.42 9.08 -1.42
CA ALA A 178 -16.65 9.06 -0.63
C ALA A 178 -16.79 7.71 0.11
N MET A 179 -16.24 7.58 1.33
CA MET A 179 -16.31 6.35 2.12
C MET A 179 -17.62 6.23 2.93
N PRO A 180 -18.21 5.02 3.06
CA PRO A 180 -17.79 3.74 2.47
C PRO A 180 -18.30 3.51 1.04
N SER A 181 -19.03 4.46 0.45
CA SER A 181 -19.68 4.32 -0.86
C SER A 181 -18.72 3.99 -2.01
N PHE A 182 -17.49 4.50 -1.99
CA PHE A 182 -16.45 4.15 -2.96
C PHE A 182 -16.17 2.64 -2.93
N LEU A 183 -16.05 2.03 -1.76
CA LEU A 183 -15.75 0.60 -1.65
C LEU A 183 -16.92 -0.26 -2.12
N LEU A 184 -18.14 0.06 -1.67
CA LEU A 184 -19.34 -0.68 -2.05
C LEU A 184 -19.64 -0.54 -3.55
N GLY A 185 -19.54 0.69 -4.07
CA GLY A 185 -19.77 1.00 -5.48
C GLY A 185 -18.80 0.31 -6.43
N ASN A 186 -17.60 -0.07 -5.95
CA ASN A 186 -16.59 -0.79 -6.71
C ASN A 186 -16.51 -2.29 -6.37
N GLY A 187 -17.52 -2.85 -5.68
CA GLY A 187 -17.67 -4.29 -5.53
C GLY A 187 -17.13 -4.90 -4.23
N LEU A 188 -16.88 -4.10 -3.19
CA LEU A 188 -16.76 -4.64 -1.84
C LEU A 188 -18.16 -5.04 -1.33
N SER A 189 -18.30 -6.21 -0.72
CA SER A 189 -19.58 -6.63 -0.14
C SER A 189 -19.83 -5.95 1.20
N GLU A 190 -21.10 -5.81 1.62
CA GLU A 190 -21.44 -5.31 2.96
C GLU A 190 -20.85 -6.17 4.09
N ALA A 191 -20.78 -7.49 3.87
CA ALA A 191 -20.15 -8.42 4.80
C ALA A 191 -18.64 -8.15 4.94
N ASP A 192 -17.93 -7.93 3.82
CA ASP A 192 -16.52 -7.57 3.83
C ASP A 192 -16.29 -6.20 4.48
N LEU A 193 -17.16 -5.21 4.21
CA LEU A 193 -17.11 -3.90 4.86
C LEU A 193 -17.26 -4.01 6.38
N THR A 194 -18.25 -4.78 6.84
CA THR A 194 -18.49 -5.01 8.27
C THR A 194 -17.28 -5.69 8.93
N ALA A 195 -16.75 -6.74 8.28
CA ALA A 195 -15.57 -7.44 8.77
C ALA A 195 -14.32 -6.54 8.82
N LEU A 196 -14.18 -5.64 7.84
CA LEU A 196 -13.08 -4.68 7.80
C LEU A 196 -13.19 -3.65 8.93
N GLN A 197 -14.37 -3.06 9.15
CA GLN A 197 -14.59 -2.09 10.21
C GLN A 197 -14.33 -2.68 11.60
N ALA A 198 -14.69 -3.95 11.82
CA ALA A 198 -14.41 -4.66 13.06
C ALA A 198 -12.90 -4.86 13.36
N ARG A 199 -12.00 -4.62 12.39
CA ARG A 199 -10.54 -4.68 12.60
C ARG A 199 -9.95 -3.41 13.17
N PHE A 200 -10.68 -2.30 13.11
CA PHE A 200 -10.19 -1.01 13.61
C PHE A 200 -10.53 -0.77 15.09
N THR A 201 -11.26 -1.70 15.72
CA THR A 201 -11.73 -1.66 17.12
C THR A 201 -11.06 -2.74 17.95
#